data_AF-A0A920CRZ1-F1
#
_entry.id   AF-A0A920CRZ1-F1
#
_cell.length_a   1.000
_cell.length_b   1.000
_cell.length_c   1.000
_cell.angle_alpha   90.00
_cell.angle_beta   90.00
_cell.angle_gamma   90.00
#
_symmetry.space_group_name_H-M   'P 1'
#
loop_
_entity.id
_entity.type
_entity.pdbx_description
1 polymer ?
#
loop_
_entity_poly.entity_id
_entity_poly.type
_entity_poly.pdbx_seq_one_letter_code
_entity_poly.pdbx_strand_id
1 'polypeptide(L)'
;MIKYMDKVTFKEHLLQVLNEISISQNVRLGENCKFTVVPIIEHGKSLNSTDEYLHRGMLNEKNLSGRELDFEAVVNMLACRIPLCPIWINVALKEIREEVPIIELQTSLRFRSPSLLQNQDTGHPPFKAIISTES
;
A
#
# COMPACT_ATOMS: atom_id res chain seq x y z
N MET A 1 3.91 -13.49 -13.91
CA MET A 1 3.17 -13.90 -12.70
C MET A 1 4.15 -14.02 -11.55
N ILE A 2 4.00 -13.20 -10.53
CA ILE A 2 4.84 -13.26 -9.33
C ILE A 2 4.52 -14.55 -8.58
N LYS A 3 5.55 -15.35 -8.30
CA LYS A 3 5.40 -16.64 -7.61
C LYS A 3 5.49 -16.50 -6.09
N TYR A 4 6.10 -15.41 -5.62
CA TYR A 4 6.38 -15.16 -4.21
C TYR A 4 6.47 -13.67 -3.94
N MET A 5 5.90 -13.20 -2.81
CA MET A 5 5.96 -11.80 -2.40
C MET A 5 6.67 -11.73 -1.05
N ASP A 6 7.97 -11.46 -1.07
CA ASP A 6 8.71 -11.11 0.14
C ASP A 6 8.74 -9.59 0.35
N LYS A 7 9.39 -9.17 1.44
CA LYS A 7 9.54 -7.75 1.75
C LYS A 7 10.40 -7.00 0.73
N VAL A 8 11.37 -7.65 0.08
CA VAL A 8 12.22 -7.01 -0.92
C VAL A 8 11.41 -6.70 -2.17
N THR A 9 10.70 -7.69 -2.71
CA THR A 9 9.78 -7.50 -3.84
C THR A 9 8.70 -6.48 -3.53
N PHE A 10 8.12 -6.53 -2.32
CA PHE A 10 7.10 -5.55 -1.91
C PHE A 10 7.66 -4.11 -1.89
N LYS A 11 8.89 -3.92 -1.38
CA LYS A 11 9.58 -2.61 -1.38
C LYS A 11 9.82 -2.11 -2.80
N GLU A 12 10.35 -2.98 -3.66
CA GLU A 12 10.64 -2.66 -5.06
C GLU A 12 9.35 -2.21 -5.77
N HIS A 13 8.25 -2.93 -5.59
CA HIS A 13 6.97 -2.57 -6.19
C HIS A 13 6.40 -1.26 -5.62
N LEU A 14 6.57 -1.00 -4.32
CA LEU A 14 6.16 0.27 -3.73
C LEU A 14 7.00 1.44 -4.28
N LEU A 15 8.30 1.26 -4.50
CA LEU A 15 9.14 2.28 -5.13
C LEU A 15 8.76 2.52 -6.59
N GLN A 16 8.39 1.46 -7.32
CA GLN A 16 7.93 1.57 -8.71
C GLN A 16 6.66 2.41 -8.82
N VAL A 17 5.64 2.14 -8.00
CA VAL A 17 4.41 2.95 -8.02
C VAL A 17 4.66 4.40 -7.58
N LEU A 18 5.58 4.63 -6.63
CA LEU A 18 5.98 5.99 -6.23
C LEU A 18 6.71 6.73 -7.37
N ASN A 19 7.51 6.03 -8.17
CA ASN A 19 8.17 6.59 -9.34
C ASN A 19 7.16 6.96 -10.44
N GLU A 20 6.10 6.17 -10.65
CA GLU A 20 5.02 6.52 -11.57
C GLU A 20 4.33 7.84 -11.18
N ILE A 21 4.00 7.97 -9.89
CA ILE A 21 3.40 9.20 -9.36
C ILE A 21 4.40 10.37 -9.47
N SER A 22 5.68 10.12 -9.18
CA SER A 22 6.75 11.12 -9.27
C SER A 22 6.84 11.73 -10.66
N ILE A 23 6.86 10.87 -11.70
CA ILE A 23 6.91 11.29 -13.10
C ILE A 23 5.63 12.05 -13.46
N SER A 24 4.47 11.55 -13.08
CA SER A 24 3.19 12.15 -13.45
C SER A 24 2.95 13.52 -12.80
N GLN A 25 3.44 13.75 -11.59
CA GLN A 25 3.18 14.97 -10.82
C GLN A 25 4.39 15.89 -10.73
N ASN A 26 5.52 15.52 -11.36
CA ASN A 26 6.79 16.25 -11.32
C ASN A 26 7.28 16.53 -9.87
N VAL A 27 7.16 15.52 -9.00
CA VAL A 27 7.60 15.56 -7.59
C VAL A 27 8.56 14.40 -7.35
N ARG A 28 9.56 14.58 -6.50
CA ARG A 28 10.46 13.48 -6.12
C ARG A 28 9.89 12.68 -4.95
N LEU A 29 9.41 11.47 -5.21
CA LEU A 29 8.95 10.53 -4.19
C LEU A 29 9.92 9.36 -4.02
N GLY A 30 9.94 8.75 -2.84
CA GLY A 30 10.83 7.63 -2.52
C GLY A 30 10.73 7.22 -1.06
N GLU A 31 11.79 6.63 -0.52
CA GLU A 31 11.83 6.11 0.85
C GLU A 31 11.73 7.21 1.93
N ASN A 32 12.05 8.45 1.58
CA ASN A 32 11.95 9.61 2.48
C ASN A 32 10.51 10.13 2.66
N CYS A 33 9.54 9.59 1.92
CA CYS A 33 8.14 9.93 2.09
C CYS A 33 7.60 9.46 3.45
N LYS A 34 6.54 10.15 3.89
CA LYS A 34 5.67 9.66 4.97
C LYS A 34 4.43 9.02 4.39
N PHE A 35 3.84 8.11 5.14
CA PHE A 35 2.73 7.30 4.67
C PHE A 35 1.58 7.30 5.67
N THR A 36 0.37 7.42 5.16
CA THR A 36 -0.86 7.16 5.90
C THR A 36 -1.51 5.93 5.29
N VAL A 37 -1.91 4.97 6.13
CA VAL A 37 -2.55 3.73 5.68
C VAL A 37 -4.03 3.80 6.02
N VAL A 38 -4.89 3.64 5.03
CA VAL A 38 -6.35 3.73 5.14
C VAL A 38 -6.96 2.39 4.70
N PRO A 39 -7.34 1.51 5.64
CA PRO A 39 -7.98 0.26 5.31
C PRO A 39 -9.40 0.51 4.80
N ILE A 40 -9.77 -0.12 3.68
CA ILE A 40 -11.07 0.06 3.04
C ILE A 40 -11.92 -1.19 3.26
N ILE A 41 -13.13 -0.99 3.80
CA ILE A 41 -14.13 -2.04 3.96
C ILE A 41 -14.79 -2.31 2.62
N GLU A 42 -14.62 -3.52 2.10
CA GLU A 42 -15.22 -3.95 0.84
C GLU A 42 -16.57 -4.64 1.10
N HIS A 43 -17.68 -3.91 0.90
CA HIS A 43 -19.03 -4.46 1.10
C HIS A 43 -19.26 -5.71 0.24
N GLY A 44 -19.85 -6.75 0.84
CA GLY A 44 -20.11 -8.03 0.18
C GLY A 44 -18.87 -8.93 0.00
N LYS A 45 -17.71 -8.55 0.54
CA LYS A 45 -16.53 -9.41 0.61
C LYS A 45 -16.29 -9.85 2.05
N SER A 46 -16.25 -11.16 2.27
CA SER A 46 -15.93 -11.71 3.58
C SER A 46 -14.42 -11.69 3.86
N LEU A 47 -14.09 -11.44 5.12
CA LEU A 47 -12.75 -11.66 5.67
C LEU A 47 -12.65 -13.12 6.13
N ASN A 48 -11.49 -13.74 5.94
CA ASN A 48 -11.18 -15.01 6.58
C ASN A 48 -10.52 -14.79 7.95
N SER A 49 -10.25 -15.86 8.69
CA SER A 49 -9.62 -15.77 10.01
C SER A 49 -8.26 -15.07 10.00
N THR A 50 -7.47 -15.24 8.94
CA THR A 50 -6.18 -14.54 8.76
C THR A 50 -6.41 -13.04 8.56
N ASP A 51 -7.34 -12.66 7.70
CA ASP A 51 -7.70 -11.27 7.41
C ASP A 51 -8.16 -10.56 8.70
N GLU A 52 -9.04 -11.19 9.48
CA GLU A 52 -9.51 -10.65 10.76
C GLU A 52 -8.41 -10.52 11.81
N TYR A 53 -7.50 -11.50 11.87
CA TYR A 53 -6.35 -11.45 12.77
C TYR A 53 -5.43 -10.28 12.43
N LEU A 54 -5.10 -10.10 11.15
CA LEU A 54 -4.24 -9.02 10.67
C LEU A 54 -4.90 -7.65 10.83
N HIS A 55 -6.21 -7.55 10.55
CA HIS A 55 -6.96 -6.32 10.80
C HIS A 55 -6.91 -5.91 12.27
N ARG A 56 -7.22 -6.84 13.19
CA ARG A 56 -7.15 -6.58 14.63
C ARG A 56 -5.75 -6.26 15.12
N GLY A 57 -4.73 -6.90 14.58
CA GLY A 57 -3.34 -6.74 15.03
C GLY A 57 -2.65 -5.49 14.48
N MET A 58 -2.84 -5.20 13.20
CA MET A 58 -2.02 -4.22 12.45
C MET A 58 -2.83 -3.06 11.88
N LEU A 59 -4.01 -3.32 11.31
CA LEU A 59 -4.80 -2.31 10.59
C LEU A 59 -5.94 -1.70 11.43
N ASN A 60 -5.82 -1.75 12.75
CA ASN A 60 -6.80 -1.16 13.65
C ASN A 60 -6.58 0.36 13.83
N GLU A 61 -7.61 1.06 14.30
CA GLU A 61 -7.55 2.51 14.53
C GLU A 61 -6.40 2.92 15.47
N LYS A 62 -6.10 2.14 16.51
CA LYS A 62 -5.00 2.45 17.45
C LYS A 62 -3.64 2.52 16.75
N ASN A 63 -3.43 1.71 15.71
CA ASN A 63 -2.18 1.70 14.95
C ASN A 63 -2.15 2.75 13.84
N LEU A 64 -3.32 3.20 13.35
CA LEU A 64 -3.45 3.98 12.12
C LEU A 64 -3.93 5.42 12.31
N SER A 65 -4.69 5.72 13.38
CA SER A 65 -5.39 6.98 13.61
C SER A 65 -4.46 8.20 13.53
N GLY A 66 -4.35 8.81 12.36
CA GLY A 66 -3.54 9.99 12.08
C GLY A 66 -2.03 9.75 12.11
N ARG A 67 -1.57 8.49 12.10
CA ARG A 67 -0.14 8.18 12.14
C ARG A 67 0.50 8.28 10.76
N GLU A 68 1.58 9.05 10.71
CA GLU A 68 2.50 9.08 9.59
C GLU A 68 3.60 8.04 9.83
N LEU A 69 3.61 7.01 8.99
CA LEU A 69 4.58 5.92 9.03
C LEU A 69 5.74 6.25 8.10
N ASP A 70 6.93 5.78 8.44
CA ASP A 70 8.03 5.71 7.48
C ASP A 70 7.87 4.51 6.53
N PHE A 71 8.68 4.50 5.48
CA PHE A 71 8.65 3.48 4.44
C PHE A 71 8.81 2.06 5.01
N GLU A 72 9.75 1.85 5.92
CA GLU A 72 10.01 0.53 6.53
C GLU A 72 8.84 0.08 7.41
N ALA A 73 8.21 0.98 8.16
CA ALA A 73 7.06 0.69 8.98
C ALA A 73 5.87 0.24 8.13
N VAL A 74 5.63 0.89 6.98
CA VAL A 74 4.59 0.46 6.02
C VAL A 74 4.87 -0.94 5.48
N VAL A 75 6.10 -1.19 5.02
CA VAL A 75 6.49 -2.50 4.48
C VAL A 75 6.32 -3.57 5.56
N ASN A 76 6.78 -3.30 6.78
CA ASN A 76 6.64 -4.23 7.90
C ASN A 76 5.18 -4.47 8.29
N MET A 77 4.30 -3.49 8.12
CA MET A 77 2.87 -3.60 8.39
C MET A 77 2.14 -4.40 7.30
N LEU A 78 2.32 -4.05 6.03
CA LEU A 78 1.54 -4.59 4.91
C LEU A 78 2.13 -5.89 4.32
N ALA A 79 3.43 -6.14 4.51
CA ALA A 79 4.09 -7.40 4.19
C ALA A 79 4.51 -8.17 5.47
N CYS A 80 3.70 -8.07 6.53
CA CYS A 80 3.98 -8.71 7.82
C CYS A 80 3.88 -10.24 7.79
N ARG A 81 3.06 -10.80 6.88
CA ARG A 81 2.74 -12.23 6.82
C ARG A 81 3.06 -12.81 5.45
N ILE A 82 4.35 -12.94 5.14
CA ILE A 82 4.83 -13.47 3.86
C ILE A 82 4.27 -14.88 3.57
N PRO A 83 3.84 -15.18 2.33
CA PRO A 83 3.84 -14.33 1.14
C PRO A 83 2.54 -13.54 0.94
N LEU A 84 1.73 -13.39 1.99
CA LEU A 84 0.47 -12.67 1.94
C LEU A 84 0.69 -11.16 2.09
N CYS A 85 -0.01 -10.40 1.27
CA CYS A 85 -0.13 -8.95 1.37
C CYS A 85 -1.57 -8.55 0.97
N PRO A 86 -2.00 -7.29 1.19
CA PRO A 86 -3.30 -6.83 0.73
C PRO A 86 -3.52 -7.13 -0.74
N ILE A 87 -4.72 -7.61 -1.08
CA ILE A 87 -5.05 -8.03 -2.45
C ILE A 87 -4.96 -6.86 -3.45
N TRP A 88 -5.14 -5.62 -3.01
CA TRP A 88 -4.93 -4.40 -3.77
C TRP A 88 -4.49 -3.26 -2.83
N ILE A 89 -3.70 -2.32 -3.36
CA ILE A 89 -3.30 -1.08 -2.70
C ILE A 89 -3.37 0.06 -3.71
N ASN A 90 -4.16 1.08 -3.43
CA ASN A 90 -4.16 2.33 -4.18
C ASN A 90 -3.18 3.31 -3.52
N VAL A 91 -2.34 3.95 -4.33
CA VAL A 91 -1.27 4.84 -3.87
C VAL A 91 -1.49 6.23 -4.46
N ALA A 92 -1.58 7.25 -3.61
CA ALA A 92 -1.77 8.63 -4.04
C ALA A 92 -0.83 9.57 -3.28
N LEU A 93 -0.33 10.61 -3.95
CA LEU A 93 0.21 11.78 -3.24
C LEU A 93 -0.96 12.51 -2.58
N LYS A 94 -0.93 12.62 -1.25
CA LYS A 94 -1.97 13.31 -0.48
C LYS A 94 -1.69 14.80 -0.37
N GLU A 95 -0.49 15.13 0.08
CA GLU A 95 0.00 16.49 0.23
C GLU A 95 1.52 16.51 0.37
N ILE A 96 2.12 17.68 0.29
CA ILE A 96 3.52 17.92 0.66
C ILE A 96 3.50 18.87 1.85
N ARG A 97 4.01 18.42 3.00
CA ARG A 97 4.05 19.21 4.24
C ARG A 97 5.50 19.47 4.61
N GLU A 98 5.89 20.73 4.71
CA GLU A 98 7.26 21.13 5.07
C GLU A 98 8.32 20.39 4.23
N GLU A 99 8.11 20.33 2.90
CA GLU A 99 8.96 19.61 1.92
C GLU A 99 8.96 18.07 2.04
N VAL A 100 8.19 17.50 2.96
CA VAL A 100 8.04 16.04 3.11
C VAL A 100 6.75 15.59 2.39
N PRO A 101 6.84 14.76 1.34
CA PRO A 101 5.65 14.22 0.70
C PRO A 101 4.95 13.20 1.59
N ILE A 102 3.64 13.33 1.71
CA ILE A 102 2.77 12.40 2.44
C ILE A 102 1.96 11.60 1.42
N ILE A 103 2.12 10.28 1.46
CA ILE A 103 1.48 9.32 0.58
C ILE A 103 0.32 8.66 1.31
N GLU A 104 -0.84 8.59 0.67
CA GLU A 104 -1.97 7.81 1.17
C GLU A 104 -1.99 6.43 0.51
N LEU A 105 -2.06 5.40 1.35
CA LEU A 105 -2.17 4.00 0.97
C LEU A 105 -3.55 3.50 1.35
N GLN A 106 -4.47 3.55 0.41
CA GLN A 106 -5.77 2.89 0.58
C GLN A 106 -5.60 1.41 0.28
N THR A 107 -5.98 0.55 1.22
CA THR A 107 -5.63 -0.87 1.15
C THR A 107 -6.82 -1.75 1.45
N SER A 108 -6.89 -2.90 0.77
CA SER A 108 -7.84 -3.95 1.13
C SER A 108 -7.50 -4.55 2.50
N LEU A 109 -8.54 -4.93 3.24
CA LEU A 109 -8.40 -5.76 4.44
C LEU A 109 -8.13 -7.24 4.14
N ARG A 110 -8.15 -7.66 2.87
CA ARG A 110 -8.02 -9.07 2.47
C ARG A 110 -6.60 -9.37 2.03
N PHE A 111 -5.93 -10.26 2.76
CA PHE A 111 -4.54 -10.66 2.50
C PHE A 111 -4.49 -11.94 1.68
N ARG A 112 -3.84 -11.91 0.51
CA ARG A 112 -3.87 -13.03 -0.44
C ARG A 112 -2.47 -13.36 -0.95
N SER A 113 -2.36 -14.57 -1.51
CA SER A 113 -1.14 -15.03 -2.17
C SER A 113 -0.85 -14.21 -3.44
N PRO A 114 0.40 -14.19 -3.91
CA PRO A 114 0.81 -13.40 -5.07
C PRO A 114 -0.01 -13.65 -6.34
N SER A 115 -0.48 -14.90 -6.54
CA SER A 115 -1.32 -15.31 -7.67
C SER A 115 -2.72 -14.68 -7.70
N LEU A 116 -3.20 -14.15 -6.56
CA LEU A 116 -4.53 -13.58 -6.41
C LEU A 116 -4.52 -12.05 -6.26
N LEU A 117 -3.34 -11.44 -6.23
CA LEU A 117 -3.24 -9.98 -6.15
C LEU A 117 -3.84 -9.36 -7.40
N GLN A 118 -4.54 -8.24 -7.22
CA GLN A 118 -5.01 -7.40 -8.30
C GLN A 118 -3.87 -6.50 -8.80
N ASN A 119 -4.16 -5.68 -9.82
CA ASN A 119 -3.21 -4.75 -10.42
C ASN A 119 -1.98 -5.46 -11.01
N GLN A 120 -2.15 -6.69 -11.51
CA GLN A 120 -1.05 -7.45 -12.14
C GLN A 120 -0.58 -6.78 -13.44
N ASP A 121 -1.48 -6.05 -14.10
CA ASP A 121 -1.27 -5.29 -15.32
C ASP A 121 -0.35 -4.07 -15.13
N THR A 122 -0.16 -3.59 -13.89
CA THR A 122 0.79 -2.51 -13.60
C THR A 122 2.24 -2.99 -13.61
N GLY A 123 2.46 -4.31 -13.59
CA GLY A 123 3.80 -4.92 -13.48
C GLY A 123 4.35 -4.94 -12.06
N HIS A 124 3.68 -4.30 -11.10
CA HIS A 124 4.13 -4.19 -9.71
C HIS A 124 2.96 -4.36 -8.70
N PRO A 125 2.21 -5.47 -8.76
CA PRO A 125 1.10 -5.72 -7.83
C PRO A 125 1.59 -5.84 -6.38
N PRO A 126 0.76 -5.49 -5.38
CA PRO A 126 -0.67 -5.19 -5.48
C PRO A 126 -0.97 -3.70 -5.76
N PHE A 127 0.02 -2.90 -6.15
CA PHE A 127 -0.10 -1.44 -6.18
C PHE A 127 -0.71 -0.90 -7.46
N LYS A 128 -1.43 0.21 -7.33
CA LYS A 128 -1.94 1.03 -8.41
C LYS A 128 -1.77 2.51 -8.05
N ALA A 129 -1.14 3.27 -8.94
CA ALA A 129 -1.07 4.72 -8.81
C ALA A 129 -2.46 5.35 -9.05
N ILE A 130 -2.84 6.27 -8.16
CA ILE A 130 -4.00 7.15 -8.32
C ILE A 130 -3.47 8.55 -8.61
N ILE A 131 -3.56 8.92 -9.89
CA ILE A 131 -3.14 10.23 -10.37
C ILE A 131 -4.41 11.05 -10.54
N SER A 132 -4.60 12.04 -9.68
CA SER A 132 -5.64 13.05 -9.87
C SER A 132 -5.34 13.79 -11.17
N THR A 133 -6.10 13.51 -12.22
CA THR A 133 -6.12 14.37 -13.41
C THR A 133 -6.98 15.56 -13.05
N GLU A 134 -6.40 16.76 -12.97
CA GLU A 134 -7.21 17.97 -12.89
C GLU A 134 -8.21 17.95 -14.06
N SER A 135 -9.50 18.09 -13.74
CA SER A 135 -10.60 18.24 -14.70
C SER A 135 -10.80 19.71 -15.04
#